data_AF-A0AAJ0CF98-F1
#
_entry.id   AF-A0AAJ0CF98-F1
#
_cell.length_a   1.000
_cell.length_b   1.000
_cell.length_c   1.000
_cell.angle_alpha   90.00
_cell.angle_beta   90.00
_cell.angle_gamma   90.00
#
_symmetry.space_group_name_H-M   'P 1'
#
loop_
_entity.id
_entity.type
_entity.pdbx_description
1 polymer ?
#
loop_
_entity_poly.entity_id
_entity_poly.type
_entity_poly.pdbx_seq_one_letter_code
_entity_poly.pdbx_strand_id
1 'polypeptide(L)'
;MPSSTFLQTPASSWRLDTADIIEHNMHRDGHCPWRSVICRATYSDNKKWRKFLTDLEAETQQCFEFCNGLDVLESKARTIIDDRSRFDSADTHAVRQRFQQWTSDHFPAEQRQLDSESHTRPVQPDLSPQYGYAIQIDEEALDSIINEPSELKGAVPREQR
;
A
#
# COMPACT_ATOMS: atom_id res chain seq x y z
N MET A 1 26.91 13.13 4.51
CA MET A 1 26.63 11.90 3.75
C MET A 1 26.18 10.87 4.76
N PRO A 2 24.88 10.60 4.98
CA PRO A 2 24.52 9.46 5.80
C PRO A 2 24.64 8.20 4.93
N SER A 3 25.45 7.26 5.41
CA SER A 3 25.58 5.91 4.85
C SER A 3 24.26 5.17 5.00
N SER A 4 23.71 4.68 3.89
CA SER A 4 22.67 3.65 3.94
C SER A 4 23.28 2.41 4.59
N THR A 5 22.65 1.93 5.66
CA THR A 5 23.17 0.86 6.54
C THR A 5 22.51 -0.49 6.23
N PHE A 6 21.89 -0.65 5.06
CA PHE A 6 21.24 -1.90 4.69
C PHE A 6 21.95 -2.53 3.49
N LEU A 7 22.32 -3.79 3.68
CA LEU A 7 23.35 -4.51 2.95
C LEU A 7 23.00 -4.63 1.46
N GLN A 8 23.70 -3.88 0.61
CA GLN A 8 23.70 -4.13 -0.83
C GLN A 8 24.25 -5.53 -1.10
N THR A 9 23.41 -6.42 -1.60
CA THR A 9 23.86 -7.72 -2.12
C THR A 9 24.40 -7.49 -3.54
N PRO A 10 25.68 -7.81 -3.82
CA PRO A 10 26.25 -7.50 -5.12
C PRO A 10 25.92 -8.58 -6.15
N ALA A 11 25.54 -8.08 -7.33
CA ALA A 11 25.62 -8.67 -8.66
C ALA A 11 24.58 -9.74 -9.07
N SER A 12 23.57 -9.30 -9.84
CA SER A 12 23.53 -9.61 -11.27
C SER A 12 22.62 -8.62 -12.00
N SER A 13 22.86 -8.47 -13.30
CA SER A 13 22.64 -7.25 -14.05
C SER A 13 21.23 -7.15 -14.68
N TRP A 14 20.70 -5.93 -14.74
CA TRP A 14 19.57 -5.47 -15.59
C TRP A 14 18.12 -5.84 -15.26
N ARG A 15 17.76 -5.98 -13.99
CA ARG A 15 16.39 -5.67 -13.53
C ARG A 15 16.50 -5.04 -12.15
N LEU A 16 16.13 -3.76 -12.02
CA LEU A 16 15.82 -3.24 -10.69
C LEU A 16 14.73 -4.16 -10.14
N ASP A 17 14.97 -4.77 -8.97
CA ASP A 17 13.92 -5.54 -8.33
C ASP A 17 12.73 -4.60 -8.09
N THR A 18 11.50 -5.08 -8.18
CA THR A 18 10.33 -4.20 -8.04
C THR A 18 10.34 -3.49 -6.68
N ALA A 19 10.90 -4.15 -5.66
CA ALA A 19 11.16 -3.60 -4.34
C ALA A 19 12.15 -2.42 -4.39
N ASP A 20 13.29 -2.55 -5.08
CA ASP A 20 14.28 -1.47 -5.24
C ASP A 20 13.67 -0.23 -5.90
N ILE A 21 12.77 -0.42 -6.87
CA ILE A 21 12.06 0.69 -7.53
C ILE A 21 11.11 1.38 -6.55
N ILE A 22 10.39 0.62 -5.74
CA ILE A 22 9.49 1.16 -4.72
C ILE A 22 10.30 1.95 -3.69
N GLU A 23 11.37 1.36 -3.15
CA GLU A 23 12.26 1.98 -2.17
C GLU A 23 12.91 3.26 -2.73
N HIS A 24 13.45 3.19 -3.95
CA HIS A 24 14.07 4.34 -4.60
C HIS A 24 13.09 5.50 -4.80
N ASN A 25 11.86 5.22 -5.26
CA ASN A 25 10.85 6.26 -5.45
C ASN A 25 10.39 6.82 -4.10
N MET A 26 10.21 5.98 -3.08
CA MET A 26 9.89 6.43 -1.73
C MET A 26 10.94 7.38 -1.18
N HIS A 27 12.23 7.00 -1.23
CA HIS A 27 13.31 7.87 -0.78
C HIS A 27 13.42 9.15 -1.59
N ARG A 28 13.28 9.08 -2.92
CA ARG A 28 13.31 10.26 -3.79
C ARG A 28 12.20 11.24 -3.44
N ASP A 29 11.00 10.73 -3.18
CA ASP A 29 9.81 11.52 -2.91
C ASP A 29 9.68 11.86 -1.40
N GLY A 30 10.64 11.38 -0.60
CA GLY A 30 10.75 11.56 0.84
C GLY A 30 9.75 10.73 1.65
N HIS A 31 9.00 9.84 1.04
CA HIS A 31 7.98 9.08 1.74
C HIS A 31 8.57 8.06 2.71
N CYS A 32 8.17 8.16 3.97
CA CYS A 32 8.39 7.13 4.98
C CYS A 32 7.19 7.15 5.93
N PRO A 33 6.35 6.10 5.98
CA PRO A 33 6.45 4.78 5.33
C PRO A 33 5.61 4.54 4.06
N TRP A 34 5.88 3.43 3.34
CA TRP A 34 5.07 2.94 2.21
C TRP A 34 3.64 2.64 2.66
N ARG A 35 2.64 3.24 2.00
CA ARG A 35 1.22 3.11 2.38
C ARG A 35 0.33 2.87 1.17
N SER A 36 -0.62 1.97 1.35
CA SER A 36 -1.86 1.95 0.58
C SER A 36 -3.03 2.33 1.47
N VAL A 37 -3.98 3.07 0.91
CA VAL A 37 -5.20 3.49 1.61
C VAL A 37 -6.35 2.60 1.19
N ILE A 38 -6.93 1.88 2.15
CA ILE A 38 -8.08 1.01 1.95
C ILE A 38 -9.29 1.66 2.61
N CYS A 39 -10.33 1.94 1.83
CA CYS A 39 -11.59 2.48 2.30
C CYS A 39 -12.61 1.34 2.44
N ARG A 40 -13.08 1.12 3.67
CA ARG A 40 -14.11 0.13 3.94
C ARG A 40 -15.49 0.71 3.66
N ALA A 41 -16.16 0.23 2.61
CA ALA A 41 -17.50 0.67 2.21
C ALA A 41 -18.61 -0.36 2.53
N THR A 42 -18.29 -1.45 3.24
CA THR A 42 -19.26 -2.47 3.67
C THR A 42 -19.12 -2.84 5.15
N TYR A 43 -20.26 -2.95 5.83
CA TYR A 43 -20.36 -3.21 7.26
C TYR A 43 -21.34 -4.35 7.60
N SER A 44 -21.82 -5.09 6.59
CA SER A 44 -22.77 -6.18 6.75
C SER A 44 -22.15 -7.39 7.46
N ASP A 45 -20.88 -7.71 7.18
CA ASP A 45 -20.20 -8.87 7.76
C ASP A 45 -18.76 -8.56 8.23
N ASN A 46 -18.61 -8.36 9.55
CA ASN A 46 -17.31 -8.15 10.18
C ASN A 46 -16.38 -9.38 10.14
N LYS A 47 -16.93 -10.60 10.01
CA LYS A 47 -16.11 -11.82 9.94
C LYS A 47 -15.46 -11.93 8.56
N LYS A 48 -16.23 -11.70 7.49
CA LYS A 48 -15.68 -11.61 6.12
C LYS A 48 -14.63 -10.52 6.02
N TRP A 49 -14.90 -9.34 6.59
CA TRP A 49 -13.94 -8.23 6.62
C TRP A 49 -12.62 -8.61 7.31
N ARG A 50 -12.68 -9.25 8.48
CA ARG A 50 -11.47 -9.71 9.18
C ARG A 50 -10.70 -10.74 8.38
N LYS A 51 -11.39 -11.71 7.76
CA LYS A 51 -10.75 -12.70 6.89
C LYS A 51 -10.05 -12.02 5.71
N PHE A 52 -10.69 -11.04 5.07
CA PHE A 52 -10.08 -10.25 4.00
C PHE A 52 -8.78 -9.57 4.45
N LEU A 53 -8.77 -8.94 5.63
CA LEU A 53 -7.55 -8.31 6.15
C LEU A 53 -6.44 -9.33 6.43
N THR A 54 -6.77 -10.52 6.93
CA THR A 54 -5.81 -11.60 7.12
C THR A 54 -5.26 -12.09 5.78
N ASP A 55 -6.12 -12.35 4.81
CA ASP A 55 -5.73 -12.85 3.49
C ASP A 55 -4.86 -11.81 2.76
N LEU A 56 -5.25 -10.53 2.79
CA LEU A 56 -4.48 -9.43 2.19
C LEU A 56 -3.07 -9.30 2.80
N GLU A 57 -2.94 -9.54 4.10
CA GLU A 57 -1.63 -9.53 4.78
C GLU A 57 -0.73 -10.66 4.29
N ALA A 58 -1.27 -11.88 4.24
CA ALA A 58 -0.55 -13.05 3.77
C ALA A 58 -0.13 -12.92 2.31
N GLU A 59 -1.01 -12.44 1.44
CA GLU A 59 -0.71 -12.20 0.02
C GLU A 59 0.32 -11.08 -0.15
N THR A 60 0.19 -9.98 0.61
CA THR A 60 1.21 -8.92 0.62
C THR A 60 2.57 -9.51 0.98
N GLN A 61 2.65 -10.28 2.06
CA GLN A 61 3.90 -10.86 2.51
C GLN A 61 4.51 -11.77 1.43
N GLN A 62 3.71 -12.65 0.83
CA GLN A 62 4.18 -13.53 -0.25
C GLN A 62 4.69 -12.75 -1.47
N CYS A 63 3.99 -11.68 -1.89
CA CYS A 63 4.44 -10.84 -2.99
C CYS A 63 5.79 -10.16 -2.70
N PHE A 64 5.98 -9.66 -1.47
CA PHE A 64 7.23 -9.00 -1.09
C PHE A 64 8.37 -9.99 -0.87
N GLU A 65 8.10 -11.19 -0.36
CA GLU A 65 9.07 -12.28 -0.30
C GLU A 65 9.54 -12.68 -1.71
N PHE A 66 8.61 -12.78 -2.67
CA PHE A 66 8.93 -13.10 -4.06
C PHE A 66 9.78 -12.02 -4.75
N CYS A 67 9.50 -10.75 -4.47
CA CYS A 67 10.23 -9.59 -5.00
C CYS A 67 11.42 -9.17 -4.10
N ASN A 68 11.89 -10.03 -3.20
CA ASN A 68 13.00 -9.78 -2.27
C ASN A 68 12.93 -8.41 -1.54
N GLY A 69 11.73 -7.92 -1.24
CA GLY A 69 11.46 -6.59 -0.69
C GLY A 69 11.01 -6.58 0.76
N LEU A 70 11.43 -7.57 1.56
CA LEU A 70 10.99 -7.71 2.94
C LEU A 70 11.35 -6.49 3.81
N ASP A 71 12.45 -5.81 3.51
CA ASP A 71 12.86 -4.54 4.08
C ASP A 71 11.84 -3.40 3.82
N VAL A 72 11.32 -3.31 2.60
CA VAL A 72 10.24 -2.38 2.25
C VAL A 72 8.96 -2.75 3.01
N LEU A 73 8.68 -4.05 3.17
CA LEU A 73 7.52 -4.53 3.91
C LEU A 73 7.59 -4.18 5.41
N GLU A 74 8.77 -4.26 6.04
CA GLU A 74 8.97 -3.84 7.43
C GLU A 74 8.65 -2.36 7.64
N SER A 75 8.93 -1.53 6.63
CA SER A 75 8.55 -0.12 6.68
C SER A 75 7.06 0.10 6.43
N LYS A 76 6.31 -0.85 5.86
CA LYS A 76 4.93 -0.63 5.39
C LYS A 76 4.00 -0.24 6.53
N ALA A 77 3.23 0.83 6.32
CA ALA A 77 2.09 1.12 7.17
C ALA A 77 0.78 0.82 6.44
N ARG A 78 -0.10 0.08 7.11
CA ARG A 78 -1.46 -0.17 6.62
C ARG A 78 -2.37 0.98 7.04
N THR A 79 -2.99 1.66 6.07
CA THR A 79 -3.97 2.71 6.34
C THR A 79 -5.36 2.21 5.95
N ILE A 80 -6.19 1.93 6.96
CA ILE A 80 -7.60 1.59 6.76
C ILE A 80 -8.43 2.80 7.17
N ILE A 81 -9.23 3.32 6.25
CA ILE A 81 -10.25 4.31 6.56
C ILE A 81 -11.55 3.54 6.85
N ASP A 82 -11.85 3.38 8.14
CA ASP A 82 -13.05 2.72 8.68
C ASP A 82 -13.90 3.78 9.41
N ASP A 83 -14.95 4.26 8.76
CA ASP A 83 -15.92 5.20 9.32
C ASP A 83 -17.33 4.82 8.84
N ARG A 84 -17.94 3.87 9.55
CA ARG A 84 -19.27 3.36 9.23
C ARG A 84 -20.30 4.46 9.00
N SER A 85 -20.27 5.53 9.80
CA SER A 85 -21.26 6.60 9.71
C SER A 85 -21.26 7.33 8.36
N ARG A 86 -20.14 7.25 7.64
CA ARG A 86 -19.91 7.93 6.36
C ARG A 86 -19.79 6.98 5.17
N PHE A 87 -19.47 5.71 5.44
CA PHE A 87 -19.15 4.74 4.39
C PHE A 87 -20.13 3.58 4.26
N ASP A 88 -21.11 3.42 5.15
CA ASP A 88 -22.10 2.35 5.00
C ASP A 88 -22.88 2.58 3.69
N SER A 89 -22.65 1.70 2.71
CA SER A 89 -23.17 1.80 1.34
C SER A 89 -22.77 3.09 0.60
N ALA A 90 -21.61 3.66 0.90
CA ALA A 90 -21.10 4.83 0.17
C ALA A 90 -20.76 4.50 -1.29
N ASP A 91 -21.13 5.39 -2.19
CA ASP A 91 -20.70 5.33 -3.58
C ASP A 91 -19.22 5.76 -3.75
N THR A 92 -18.67 5.50 -4.93
CA THR A 92 -17.28 5.85 -5.25
C THR A 92 -17.01 7.36 -5.18
N HIS A 93 -18.02 8.20 -5.36
CA HIS A 93 -17.84 9.66 -5.26
C HIS A 93 -17.60 10.08 -3.80
N ALA A 94 -18.40 9.57 -2.86
CA ALA A 94 -18.22 9.80 -1.42
C ALA A 94 -16.85 9.28 -0.95
N VAL A 95 -16.44 8.10 -1.43
CA VAL A 95 -15.11 7.55 -1.13
C VAL A 95 -13.99 8.45 -1.65
N ARG A 96 -14.11 8.94 -2.89
CA ARG A 96 -13.12 9.85 -3.48
C ARG A 96 -12.99 11.14 -2.69
N GLN A 97 -14.10 11.77 -2.32
CA GLN A 97 -14.07 13.02 -1.52
C GLN A 97 -13.38 12.80 -0.19
N ARG A 98 -13.67 11.68 0.49
CA ARG A 98 -13.04 11.38 1.78
C ARG A 98 -11.56 11.06 1.64
N PHE A 99 -11.17 10.34 0.59
CA PHE A 99 -9.76 10.11 0.29
C PHE A 99 -9.02 11.43 0.02
N GLN A 100 -9.60 12.35 -0.76
CA GLN A 100 -9.02 13.67 -1.00
C GLN A 100 -8.85 14.48 0.30
N GLN A 101 -9.85 14.41 1.21
CA GLN A 101 -9.74 15.00 2.54
C GLN A 101 -8.59 14.37 3.34
N TRP A 102 -8.53 13.04 3.39
CA TRP A 102 -7.45 12.32 4.08
C TRP A 102 -6.06 12.71 3.53
N THR A 103 -5.90 12.76 2.21
CA THR A 103 -4.68 13.21 1.53
C THR A 103 -4.32 14.64 1.94
N SER A 104 -5.29 15.56 1.96
CA SER A 104 -5.06 16.95 2.34
C SER A 104 -4.59 17.10 3.80
N ASP A 105 -5.09 16.24 4.69
CA ASP A 105 -4.76 16.26 6.11
C ASP A 105 -3.38 15.60 6.40
N HIS A 106 -3.06 14.50 5.71
CA HIS A 106 -1.87 13.67 6.01
C HIS A 106 -0.64 14.07 5.20
N PHE A 107 -0.81 14.47 3.94
CA PHE A 107 0.31 14.81 3.06
C PHE A 107 1.22 15.91 3.63
N PRO A 108 0.69 17.06 4.12
CA PRO A 108 1.54 18.11 4.66
C PRO A 108 2.22 17.71 5.99
N ALA A 109 1.58 16.84 6.78
CA ALA A 109 2.13 16.37 8.04
C ALA A 109 3.34 15.45 7.82
N GLU A 110 3.26 14.56 6.82
CA GLU A 110 4.37 13.67 6.43
C GLU A 110 5.53 14.49 5.83
N GLN A 111 5.23 15.45 4.94
CA GLN A 111 6.29 16.27 4.31
C GLN A 111 7.07 17.12 5.33
N ARG A 112 6.38 17.74 6.30
CA ARG A 112 7.04 18.57 7.34
C ARG A 112 8.03 17.80 8.22
N GLN A 113 7.86 16.48 8.37
CA GLN A 113 8.81 15.66 9.12
C GLN A 113 10.13 15.49 8.37
N LEU A 114 10.11 15.58 7.03
CA LEU A 114 11.27 15.39 6.16
C LEU A 114 12.08 16.68 5.98
N ASP A 115 11.42 17.84 6.00
CA ASP A 115 12.05 19.15 5.87
C ASP A 115 13.16 19.41 6.90
N SER A 116 13.13 18.69 8.04
CA SER A 116 14.17 18.78 9.08
C SER A 116 15.39 17.89 8.80
N GLU A 117 15.30 16.89 7.91
CA GLU A 117 16.35 15.88 7.68
C GLU A 117 16.83 15.79 6.22
N SER A 118 16.03 16.23 5.24
CA SER A 118 16.35 16.10 3.80
C SER A 118 16.13 17.42 3.04
N HIS A 119 17.07 17.78 2.16
CA HIS A 119 17.01 18.98 1.30
C HIS A 119 16.17 18.77 0.02
N THR A 120 15.27 17.79 0.01
CA THR A 120 14.42 17.43 -1.13
C THR A 120 13.24 18.40 -1.25
N ARG A 121 12.95 18.86 -2.49
CA ARG A 121 11.76 19.68 -2.74
C ARG A 121 10.50 18.84 -2.48
N PRO A 122 9.44 19.42 -1.89
CA PRO A 122 8.20 18.68 -1.66
C PRO A 122 7.59 18.24 -2.99
N VAL A 123 7.30 16.94 -3.09
CA VAL A 123 6.62 16.34 -4.25
C VAL A 123 5.16 16.77 -4.25
N GLN A 124 4.48 16.84 -5.41
CA GLN A 124 3.04 17.11 -5.40
C GLN A 124 2.27 15.82 -5.06
N PRO A 125 1.18 15.88 -4.27
CA PRO A 125 0.47 14.69 -3.82
C PRO A 125 -0.09 13.82 -4.97
N ASP A 126 -0.43 14.41 -6.10
CA ASP A 126 -0.91 13.72 -7.31
C ASP A 126 0.18 12.91 -8.03
N LEU A 127 1.46 13.20 -7.77
CA LEU A 127 2.60 12.47 -8.31
C LEU A 127 3.01 11.28 -7.43
N SER A 128 2.43 11.17 -6.23
CA SER A 128 2.72 10.11 -5.27
C SER A 128 1.61 9.06 -5.27
N PRO A 129 1.89 7.79 -5.64
CA PRO A 129 0.86 6.74 -5.72
C PRO A 129 0.06 6.55 -4.43
N GLN A 130 0.68 6.76 -3.25
CA GLN A 130 0.04 6.65 -1.93
C GLN A 130 -1.01 7.75 -1.67
N TYR A 131 -0.95 8.86 -2.39
CA TYR A 131 -1.86 10.00 -2.27
C TYR A 131 -2.76 10.22 -3.50
N GLY A 132 -2.42 9.57 -4.62
CA GLY A 132 -3.21 9.57 -5.85
C GLY A 132 -4.33 8.52 -5.89
N TYR A 133 -4.18 7.40 -5.18
CA TYR A 133 -5.11 6.27 -5.27
C TYR A 133 -5.55 5.71 -3.91
N ALA A 134 -6.83 5.31 -3.84
CA ALA A 134 -7.41 4.55 -2.75
C ALA A 134 -8.10 3.29 -3.28
N ILE A 135 -8.11 2.24 -2.46
CA ILE A 135 -8.76 0.97 -2.75
C ILE A 135 -10.10 0.95 -2.00
N GLN A 136 -11.21 1.05 -2.71
CA GLN A 136 -12.55 0.87 -2.14
C GLN A 136 -12.90 -0.61 -2.07
N ILE A 137 -13.36 -1.07 -0.91
CA ILE A 137 -13.91 -2.42 -0.73
C ILE A 137 -15.39 -2.30 -0.36
N ASP A 138 -16.26 -2.58 -1.33
CA ASP A 138 -17.70 -2.70 -1.14
C ASP A 138 -18.11 -4.16 -0.86
N GLU A 139 -19.41 -4.41 -0.76
CA GLU A 139 -19.95 -5.73 -0.43
C GLU A 139 -19.70 -6.75 -1.55
N GLU A 140 -19.86 -6.35 -2.81
CA GLU A 140 -19.62 -7.23 -3.97
C GLU A 140 -18.15 -7.64 -4.05
N ALA A 141 -17.24 -6.67 -3.90
CA ALA A 141 -15.80 -6.93 -3.89
C ALA A 141 -15.39 -7.83 -2.72
N LEU A 142 -15.92 -7.57 -1.52
CA LEU A 142 -15.62 -8.40 -0.34
C LEU A 142 -16.09 -9.84 -0.53
N ASP A 143 -17.31 -10.04 -1.06
CA ASP A 143 -17.84 -11.38 -1.30
C ASP A 143 -17.09 -12.12 -2.40
N SER A 144 -16.66 -11.42 -3.45
CA SER A 144 -15.83 -11.99 -4.51
C SER A 144 -14.51 -12.51 -3.94
N ILE A 145 -13.76 -11.69 -3.18
CA ILE A 145 -12.43 -12.06 -2.66
C ILE A 145 -12.49 -13.25 -1.69
N ILE A 146 -13.54 -13.31 -0.87
CA ILE A 146 -13.70 -14.32 0.18
C ILE A 146 -14.16 -15.67 -0.37
N ASN A 147 -14.99 -15.64 -1.42
CA ASN A 147 -15.57 -16.84 -2.04
C ASN A 147 -14.77 -17.33 -3.25
N GLU A 148 -13.77 -16.57 -3.72
CA GLU A 148 -12.87 -17.05 -4.76
C GLU A 148 -12.12 -18.33 -4.32
N PRO A 149 -12.20 -19.40 -5.11
CA PRO A 149 -11.52 -20.65 -4.79
C PRO A 149 -10.00 -20.44 -4.82
N SER A 150 -9.33 -20.93 -3.78
CA SER A 150 -7.87 -20.87 -3.59
C SER A 150 -7.05 -21.41 -4.76
N GLU A 151 -7.65 -22.25 -5.60
CA GLU A 151 -7.05 -22.85 -6.81
C GLU A 151 -6.61 -21.82 -7.86
N LEU A 152 -7.17 -20.60 -7.85
CA LEU A 152 -6.74 -19.50 -8.74
C LEU A 152 -5.66 -18.60 -8.11
N LYS A 153 -5.52 -18.60 -6.78
CA LYS A 153 -4.54 -17.76 -6.07
C LYS A 153 -3.10 -18.29 -6.20
N GLY A 154 -2.93 -19.58 -6.50
CA GLY A 154 -1.63 -20.23 -6.72
C GLY A 154 -1.16 -20.33 -8.18
N ALA A 155 -1.89 -19.77 -9.15
CA ALA A 155 -1.65 -19.99 -10.58
C ALA A 155 -0.62 -19.04 -11.21
N VAL A 156 0.30 -18.47 -10.44
CA VAL A 156 1.56 -17.94 -11.01
C VAL A 156 2.47 -19.14 -11.27
N PRO A 157 2.87 -19.42 -12.54
CA PRO A 157 3.66 -20.60 -12.86
C PRO A 157 4.92 -20.68 -12.00
N ARG A 158 5.05 -21.76 -11.24
CA ARG A 158 6.30 -22.18 -10.60
C ARG A 158 7.26 -22.70 -11.67
N GLU A 159 7.84 -21.79 -12.44
CA GLU A 159 8.89 -22.06 -13.43
C GLU A 159 10.00 -21.00 -13.21
N GLN A 160 11.27 -21.32 -12.96
CA GLN A 160 12.02 -22.58 -12.97
C GLN A 160 13.13 -22.48 -11.90
N ARG A 161 13.44 -23.63 -11.32
CA ARG A 161 14.56 -23.88 -10.40
C ARG A 161 15.88 -23.92 -11.14
#